data_AF-A0A162VBZ4-F1
#
_entry.id   AF-A0A162VBZ4-F1
#
_cell.length_a   1.000
_cell.length_b   1.000
_cell.length_c   1.000
_cell.angle_alpha   90.00
_cell.angle_beta   90.00
_cell.angle_gamma   90.00
#
_symmetry.space_group_name_H-M   'P 1'
#
loop_
_entity.id
_entity.type
_entity.pdbx_description
1 polymer ?
#
loop_
_entity_poly.entity_id
_entity_poly.type
_entity_poly.pdbx_seq_one_letter_code
_entity_poly.pdbx_strand_id
1 'polypeptide(L)' 'MRYSDLPFEILTKIADNLSKRAKLSCALTCKGWRYAFQKALCRDKRFVSYDDALTLTKIIKGSKNVPTLHSIWVHSLHIS' A
#
# COMPACT_ATOMS: atom_id res chain seq x y z
N MET A 1 -11.24 -15.51 7.06
CA MET A 1 -11.39 -14.09 6.65
C MET A 1 -9.98 -13.54 6.40
N ARG A 2 -9.65 -13.09 5.18
CA ARG A 2 -8.32 -12.52 4.95
C ARG A 2 -8.36 -11.05 5.36
N TYR A 3 -7.25 -10.54 5.90
CA TYR A 3 -7.13 -9.12 6.25
C TYR A 3 -7.32 -8.19 5.03
N SER A 4 -7.13 -8.70 3.80
CA SER A 4 -7.43 -8.00 2.55
C SER A 4 -8.92 -7.75 2.29
N ASP A 5 -9.80 -8.46 2.99
CA ASP A 5 -11.25 -8.44 2.77
C ASP A 5 -11.95 -7.48 3.75
N LEU A 6 -11.16 -6.74 4.53
CA LEU A 6 -11.69 -5.69 5.40
C LEU A 6 -12.37 -4.61 4.54
N PRO A 7 -13.55 -4.13 4.97
CA PRO A 7 -14.22 -3.02 4.29
C PRO A 7 -13.34 -1.78 4.21
N PHE A 8 -13.54 -1.00 3.15
CA PHE A 8 -12.77 0.22 2.88
C PHE A 8 -12.84 1.22 4.05
N GLU A 9 -14.01 1.34 4.69
CA GLU A 9 -14.27 2.23 5.82
C GLU A 9 -13.42 1.84 7.04
N ILE A 10 -13.26 0.55 7.29
CA ILE A 10 -12.45 0.03 8.40
C ILE A 10 -10.98 0.29 8.12
N LEU A 11 -10.51 0.01 6.91
CA LEU A 11 -9.14 0.29 6.49
C LEU A 11 -8.82 1.80 6.58
N THR A 12 -9.78 2.66 6.25
CA THR A 12 -9.62 4.12 6.37
C THR A 12 -9.51 4.56 7.83
N LYS A 13 -10.35 4.03 8.72
CA LYS A 13 -10.25 4.32 10.17
C LYS A 13 -8.94 3.84 10.78
N ILE A 14 -8.45 2.67 10.37
CA ILE A 14 -7.13 2.18 10.78
C ILE A 14 -6.06 3.14 10.27
N ALA A 15 -6.12 3.49 8.98
CA ALA A 15 -5.15 4.39 8.38
C ALA A 15 -5.09 5.73 9.13
N ASP A 16 -6.22 6.36 9.47
CA ASP A 16 -6.25 7.64 10.17
C ASP A 16 -5.49 7.65 11.51
N ASN A 17 -5.28 6.48 12.14
CA ASN A 17 -4.53 6.33 13.40
C ASN A 17 -3.07 5.91 13.24
N LEU A 18 -2.56 5.78 12.01
CA LEU A 18 -1.18 5.35 11.74
C LEU A 18 -0.24 6.50 11.40
N SER A 19 1.05 6.30 11.71
CA SER A 19 2.11 7.20 11.23
C SER A 19 2.24 7.18 9.71
N LYS A 20 2.81 8.24 9.12
CA LYS A 20 3.05 8.32 7.66
C LYS A 20 3.84 7.13 7.12
N ARG A 21 4.87 6.66 7.85
CA ARG A 21 5.67 5.51 7.45
C ARG A 21 4.86 4.21 7.49
N ALA A 22 4.06 4.01 8.53
CA ALA A 22 3.19 2.84 8.63
C ALA A 22 2.11 2.83 7.53
N LYS A 23 1.48 3.99 7.24
CA LYS A 23 0.55 4.15 6.11
C LYS A 23 1.19 3.77 4.78
N LEU A 24 2.44 4.18 4.53
CA LEU A 24 3.20 3.82 3.33
C LEU A 24 3.44 2.31 3.24
N SER A 25 3.89 1.69 4.32
CA SER A 25 4.08 0.23 4.37
C SER A 25 2.77 -0.50 4.05
N CYS A 26 1.65 -0.10 4.67
CA CYS A 26 0.34 -0.71 4.42
C CYS A 26 -0.16 -0.50 2.98
N ALA A 27 0.11 0.66 2.38
CA ALA A 27 -0.24 0.94 0.99
C ALA A 27 0.51 0.04 -0.03
N LEU A 28 1.67 -0.50 0.37
CA LEU A 28 2.49 -1.39 -0.44
C LEU A 28 2.23 -2.89 -0.17
N THR A 29 1.48 -3.24 0.89
CA THR A 29 1.26 -4.64 1.30
C THR A 29 0.40 -5.43 0.32
N CYS A 30 -0.79 -4.92 -0.04
CA CYS A 30 -1.70 -5.62 -0.95
C CYS A 30 -2.65 -4.66 -1.68
N LYS A 31 -3.26 -5.15 -2.78
CA LYS A 31 -4.15 -4.34 -3.63
C LYS A 31 -5.38 -3.81 -2.89
N GLY A 32 -5.97 -4.62 -2.00
CA GLY A 32 -7.16 -4.23 -1.22
C GLY A 32 -6.89 -3.08 -0.25
N TRP A 33 -5.66 -3.00 0.28
CA TRP A 33 -5.27 -1.97 1.24
C TRP A 33 -4.82 -0.68 0.56
N ARG A 34 -4.17 -0.81 -0.58
CA ARG A 34 -3.53 0.29 -1.32
C ARG A 34 -4.35 1.56 -1.37
N TYR A 35 -5.61 1.49 -1.80
CA TYR A 35 -6.41 2.68 -2.04
C TYR A 35 -6.78 3.43 -0.74
N ALA A 36 -7.15 2.70 0.31
CA ALA A 36 -7.49 3.29 1.61
C ALA A 36 -6.31 4.03 2.23
N PHE A 37 -5.13 3.39 2.26
CA PHE A 37 -3.93 4.01 2.84
C PHE A 37 -3.35 5.12 1.97
N GLN A 38 -3.46 5.04 0.63
CA GLN A 38 -3.12 6.16 -0.25
C GLN A 38 -4.02 7.38 -0.03
N LYS A 39 -5.34 7.17 0.09
CA LYS A 39 -6.29 8.25 0.39
C LYS A 39 -5.96 8.91 1.73
N ALA A 40 -5.67 8.12 2.77
CA ALA A 40 -5.28 8.64 4.08
C ALA A 40 -3.96 9.42 4.04
N LEU A 41 -2.95 8.94 3.28
CA LEU A 41 -1.70 9.66 3.06
C LEU A 41 -1.91 11.02 2.39
N CYS A 42 -2.83 11.10 1.43
CA CYS A 42 -3.20 12.35 0.76
C CYS A 42 -4.09 13.26 1.64
N ARG A 43 -4.77 12.73 2.66
CA ARG A 43 -5.61 13.53 3.58
C ARG A 43 -4.78 14.18 4.68
N ASP A 44 -3.85 13.42 5.26
CA ASP A 44 -2.87 13.91 6.25
C ASP A 44 -1.98 15.02 5.68
N LYS A 45 -1.76 14.96 4.36
CA LYS A 45 -1.00 15.95 3.62
C LYS A 45 -1.97 16.74 2.74
N ARG A 46 -2.38 17.92 3.20
CA ARG A 46 -2.17 19.08 2.31
C ARG A 46 -0.71 18.93 1.87
N PHE A 47 -0.43 18.56 0.63
CA PHE A 47 0.94 18.42 0.14
C PHE A 47 1.54 19.84 0.18
N VAL A 48 2.12 20.23 1.33
CA VAL A 48 2.62 21.60 1.53
C VAL A 48 3.91 21.82 0.72
N SER A 49 4.58 20.76 0.24
CA SER A 49 5.77 20.90 -0.60
C SER A 49 5.89 19.80 -1.67
N TYR A 50 6.40 20.21 -2.84
CA TYR A 50 6.84 19.36 -3.95
C TYR A 50 7.77 18.23 -3.50
N ASP A 51 8.64 18.47 -2.51
CA ASP A 51 9.59 17.47 -1.99
C ASP A 51 8.89 16.26 -1.37
N ASP A 52 7.74 16.47 -0.74
CA ASP A 52 6.95 15.41 -0.13
C ASP A 52 6.33 14.48 -1.19
N ALA A 53 5.90 15.05 -2.33
CA ALA A 53 5.40 14.30 -3.48
C ALA A 53 6.52 13.58 -4.23
N LEU A 54 7.69 14.21 -4.35
CA LEU A 54 8.88 13.60 -4.96
C LEU A 54 9.38 12.41 -4.14
N THR A 55 9.39 12.55 -2.81
CA THR A 55 9.77 11.49 -1.88
C THR A 55 8.82 10.30 -1.99
N LEU A 56 7.51 10.55 -2.03
CA LEU A 56 6.50 9.51 -2.24
C LEU A 56 6.73 8.77 -3.57
N THR A 57 6.98 9.51 -4.64
CA THR A 57 7.24 8.95 -5.97
C THR A 57 8.49 8.08 -5.99
N LYS A 58 9.57 8.51 -5.32
CA LYS A 58 10.81 7.74 -5.17
C LYS A 58 10.58 6.43 -4.40
N ILE A 59 9.81 6.47 -3.31
CA ILE A 59 9.47 5.26 -2.53
C ILE A 59 8.67 4.26 -3.38
N ILE A 60 7.66 4.72 -4.11
CA ILE A 60 6.85 3.86 -4.99
C ILE A 60 7.70 3.28 -6.14
N LYS A 61 8.63 4.07 -6.69
CA LYS A 61 9.53 3.61 -7.76
C LYS A 61 10.53 2.57 -7.22
N GLY A 62 11.08 2.80 -6.04
CA GLY A 62 11.97 1.86 -5.36
C GLY A 62 11.26 0.53 -5.02
N SER A 63 10.00 0.58 -4.55
CA SER A 63 9.24 -0.63 -4.23
C SER A 63 8.88 -1.47 -5.46
N LYS A 64 8.79 -0.85 -6.66
CA LYS A 64 8.59 -1.58 -7.92
C LYS A 64 9.85 -2.27 -8.44
N ASN A 65 11.03 -1.76 -8.05
CA ASN A 65 12.33 -2.29 -8.47
C ASN A 65 12.85 -3.39 -7.54
N VAL A 66 12.16 -3.67 -6.43
CA VAL A 66 12.38 -4.90 -5.69
C VAL A 66 11.87 -6.03 -6.57
N PRO A 67 12.69 -7.01 -6.98
CA PRO A 67 12.18 -8.16 -7.71
C PRO A 67 11.14 -8.83 -6.82
N THR A 68 9.88 -8.68 -7.20
CA THR A 68 8.78 -9.42 -6.63
C THR A 68 9.12 -10.90 -6.82
N LEU A 69 9.61 -11.56 -5.77
CA LEU A 69 9.81 -13.01 -5.66
C LEU A 69 8.51 -13.81 -5.83
N HIS A 70 7.42 -13.15 -6.20
CA HIS A 70 6.09 -13.72 -6.34
C HIS A 70 5.83 -14.35 -7.72
N SER A 71 6.69 -14.10 -8.72
CA SER A 71 6.56 -14.71 -10.06
C SER A 71 7.22 -16.08 -10.20
N ILE A 72 7.96 -16.56 -9.17
CA ILE A 72 8.67 -17.85 -9.22
C ILE A 72 7.87 -18.99 -8.56
N TRP A 73 6.77 -18.69 -7.86
CA TRP A 73 6.00 -19.68 -7.08
C TRP A 73 4.53 -19.80 -7.51
N VAL A 74 4.26 -19.74 -8.82
CA VAL A 74 3.02 -20.30 -9.36
C VAL A 74 3.38 -21.65 -9.98
N HIS A 75 3.66 -22.64 -9.13
CA HIS A 75 3.62 -24.02 -9.60
C HIS A 75 2.15 -24.37 -9.86
N SER A 76 1.85 -24.59 -11.13
CA SER A 76 0.58 -25.07 -11.65
C SER A 76 0.08 -26.28 -10.84
N LEU A 77 -0.95 -26.07 -10.02
CA LEU A 77 -1.69 -27.15 -9.41
C LEU A 77 -2.67 -27.67 -10.46
N HIS A 78 -2.21 -28.66 -11.23
CA HIS A 78 -3.07 -29.48 -12.06
C HIS A 78 -3.82 -30.42 -11.12
N ILE A 79 -5.13 -30.20 -10.95
CA ILE A 79 -6.00 -31.15 -10.26
C ILE A 79 -6.64 -32.00 -11.35
N SER A 80 -6.19 -33.25 -11.45
CA SER A 80 -6.85 -34.37 -12.13
C SER A 80 -7.98 -34.92 -11.27
#